data_AF-A0A2V8GPT2-F1
#
_entry.id   AF-A0A2V8GPT2-F1
#
_cell.length_a   1.000
_cell.length_b   1.000
_cell.length_c   1.000
_cell.angle_alpha   90.00
_cell.angle_beta   90.00
_cell.angle_gamma   90.00
#
_symmetry.space_group_name_H-M   'P 1'
#
loop_
_entity.id
_entity.type
_entity.pdbx_description
1 polymer ?
#
loop_
_entity_poly.entity_id
_entity_poly.type
_entity_poly.pdbx_seq_one_letter_code
_entity_poly.pdbx_strand_id
1 'polypeptide(L)'
;PHPRHTGRRLIEAVRDLPKVCKHLHLPVQSGSSRVLKAMRRRYTRDSYLELVAQIRETIPAATLSTDMIVGFPGETAEDFDQTMSLTEAAQYHSMFSFKYSPRPNTLALKRLPDDVSEDVKTRRIVALQTLQREIQTRLNEQAVGTTVDVLIDSASRRRDAEMSGRTSGNTVVNCQLPGDTDASEWMGRIVPVWVHRAGPHSLWGEAVVSHVRRAAGDVN
;
A
#
# COMPACT_ATOMS: atom_id res chain seq x y z
N PRO A 1 -4.39 -8.89 -5.54
CA PRO A 1 -5.45 -9.90 -5.78
C PRO A 1 -6.82 -9.22 -5.79
N HIS A 2 -7.78 -9.68 -6.59
CA HIS A 2 -9.13 -9.10 -6.53
C HIS A 2 -9.78 -9.47 -5.19
N PRO A 3 -10.36 -8.52 -4.42
CA PRO A 3 -10.83 -8.78 -3.04
C PRO A 3 -11.72 -10.01 -2.91
N ARG A 4 -12.66 -10.20 -3.84
CA ARG A 4 -13.54 -11.38 -3.92
C ARG A 4 -12.81 -12.74 -3.93
N HIS A 5 -11.60 -12.81 -4.47
CA HIS A 5 -10.85 -14.07 -4.60
C HIS A 5 -9.83 -14.25 -3.46
N THR A 6 -9.77 -13.31 -2.51
CA THR A 6 -8.92 -13.38 -1.32
C THR A 6 -9.65 -14.20 -0.26
N GLY A 7 -9.68 -15.52 -0.44
CA GLY A 7 -10.25 -16.44 0.54
C GLY A 7 -9.24 -16.85 1.63
N ARG A 8 -9.74 -17.50 2.68
CA ARG A 8 -8.95 -17.99 3.82
C ARG A 8 -7.67 -18.73 3.43
N ARG A 9 -7.73 -19.65 2.45
CA ARG A 9 -6.56 -20.40 1.98
C ARG A 9 -5.44 -19.49 1.44
N LEU A 10 -5.79 -18.39 0.78
CA LEU A 10 -4.79 -17.43 0.30
C LEU A 10 -4.17 -16.67 1.47
N ILE A 11 -4.99 -16.24 2.44
CA ILE A 11 -4.53 -15.53 3.63
C ILE A 11 -3.58 -16.43 4.44
N GLU A 12 -3.94 -17.68 4.68
CA GLU A 12 -3.10 -18.67 5.36
C GLU A 12 -1.80 -18.93 4.57
N ALA A 13 -1.85 -19.06 3.24
CA ALA A 13 -0.64 -19.22 2.44
C ALA A 13 0.29 -18.00 2.54
N VAL A 14 -0.26 -16.78 2.55
CA VAL A 14 0.53 -15.56 2.76
C VAL A 14 1.11 -15.53 4.17
N ARG A 15 0.43 -16.05 5.19
CA ARG A 15 0.97 -16.18 6.55
C ARG A 15 2.12 -17.19 6.62
N ASP A 16 1.89 -18.40 6.10
CA ASP A 16 2.72 -19.57 6.38
C ASP A 16 3.94 -19.69 5.47
N LEU A 17 3.87 -19.17 4.23
CA LEU A 17 4.99 -19.26 3.31
C LEU A 17 6.04 -18.17 3.60
N PRO A 18 7.28 -18.53 3.97
CA PRO A 18 8.31 -17.56 4.34
C PRO A 18 8.81 -16.73 3.15
N LYS A 19 8.74 -17.28 1.94
CA LYS A 19 9.13 -16.59 0.70
C LYS A 19 8.04 -15.63 0.17
N VAL A 20 6.85 -15.61 0.78
CA VAL A 20 5.75 -14.72 0.38
C VAL A 20 5.76 -13.49 1.27
N CYS A 21 5.95 -12.33 0.64
CA CYS A 21 5.84 -11.02 1.30
C CYS A 21 4.48 -10.85 1.96
N LYS A 22 4.46 -10.27 3.17
CA LYS A 22 3.23 -9.97 3.91
C LYS A 22 2.55 -8.68 3.40
N HIS A 23 2.57 -8.47 2.08
CA HIS A 23 1.97 -7.33 1.40
C HIS A 23 0.80 -7.78 0.54
N LEU A 24 -0.37 -7.18 0.75
CA LEU A 24 -1.58 -7.48 0.00
C LEU A 24 -2.14 -6.22 -0.67
N HIS A 25 -2.15 -6.23 -1.99
CA HIS A 25 -2.85 -5.23 -2.78
C HIS A 25 -4.31 -5.67 -3.04
N LEU A 26 -5.26 -4.97 -2.43
CA LEU A 26 -6.69 -5.27 -2.37
C LEU A 26 -7.52 -4.09 -2.87
N PRO A 27 -7.65 -3.90 -4.19
CA PRO A 27 -8.27 -2.73 -4.76
C PRO A 27 -9.79 -2.71 -4.50
N VAL A 28 -10.23 -1.87 -3.56
CA VAL A 28 -11.65 -1.71 -3.22
C VAL A 28 -12.39 -0.85 -4.23
N GLN A 29 -11.73 0.19 -4.77
CA GLN A 29 -12.24 1.22 -5.70
C GLN A 29 -13.16 2.29 -5.09
N SER A 30 -14.04 1.96 -4.15
CA SER A 30 -14.90 2.92 -3.44
C SER A 30 -15.29 2.36 -2.07
N GLY A 31 -15.57 3.22 -1.08
CA GLY A 31 -16.12 2.78 0.20
C GLY A 31 -17.63 2.65 0.26
N SER A 32 -18.34 3.01 -0.82
CA SER A 32 -19.80 2.89 -0.90
C SER A 32 -20.24 1.60 -1.61
N SER A 33 -21.05 0.79 -0.93
CA SER A 33 -21.66 -0.41 -1.54
C SER A 33 -22.50 -0.08 -2.78
N ARG A 34 -23.12 1.11 -2.83
CA ARG A 34 -23.93 1.56 -3.98
C ARG A 34 -23.03 1.87 -5.18
N VAL A 35 -21.94 2.60 -4.96
CA VAL A 35 -20.94 2.91 -6.00
C VAL A 35 -20.21 1.64 -6.44
N LEU A 36 -19.83 0.76 -5.51
CA LEU A 36 -19.25 -0.55 -5.80
C LEU A 36 -20.15 -1.40 -6.71
N LYS A 37 -21.45 -1.43 -6.43
CA LYS A 37 -22.45 -2.11 -7.29
C LYS A 37 -22.51 -1.48 -8.68
N ALA A 38 -22.48 -0.15 -8.79
CA ALA A 38 -22.45 0.56 -10.07
C ALA A 38 -21.15 0.28 -10.86
N MET A 39 -20.03 0.10 -10.16
CA MET A 39 -18.75 -0.38 -10.69
C MET A 39 -18.73 -1.89 -10.99
N ARG A 40 -19.87 -2.60 -10.81
CA ARG A 40 -20.02 -4.06 -10.99
C ARG A 40 -19.13 -4.90 -10.07
N ARG A 41 -18.77 -4.38 -8.91
CA ARG A 41 -18.15 -5.18 -7.85
C ARG A 41 -19.22 -6.09 -7.23
N ARG A 42 -18.82 -7.34 -6.97
CA ARG A 42 -19.69 -8.37 -6.38
C ARG A 42 -19.43 -8.55 -4.88
N TYR A 43 -19.05 -7.46 -4.21
CA TYR A 43 -18.80 -7.39 -2.77
C TYR A 43 -19.29 -6.04 -2.27
N THR A 44 -19.62 -5.97 -0.98
CA THR A 44 -20.06 -4.75 -0.29
C THR A 44 -18.91 -4.15 0.52
N ARG A 45 -19.11 -2.91 0.98
CA ARG A 45 -18.26 -2.27 1.98
C ARG A 45 -17.99 -3.20 3.17
N ASP A 46 -19.04 -3.74 3.77
CA ASP A 46 -18.93 -4.50 5.03
C ASP A 46 -18.15 -5.79 4.82
N SER A 47 -18.46 -6.54 3.76
CA SER A 47 -17.69 -7.75 3.41
C SER A 47 -16.21 -7.47 3.11
N TYR A 48 -15.88 -6.27 2.62
CA TYR A 48 -14.50 -5.86 2.41
C TYR A 48 -13.80 -5.54 3.74
N LEU A 49 -14.48 -4.84 4.66
CA LEU A 49 -13.94 -4.54 5.99
C LEU A 49 -13.76 -5.81 6.83
N GLU A 50 -14.68 -6.76 6.74
CA GLU A 50 -14.55 -8.10 7.34
C GLU A 50 -13.30 -8.82 6.80
N LEU A 51 -13.08 -8.77 5.48
CA LEU A 51 -11.87 -9.33 4.88
C LEU A 51 -10.61 -8.64 5.40
N VAL A 52 -10.60 -7.32 5.51
CA VAL A 52 -9.47 -6.57 6.07
C VAL A 52 -9.20 -6.97 7.52
N ALA A 53 -10.25 -7.07 8.34
CA ALA A 53 -10.14 -7.51 9.73
C ALA A 53 -9.55 -8.93 9.82
N GLN A 54 -10.07 -9.87 9.02
CA GLN A 54 -9.58 -11.25 8.96
C GLN A 54 -8.09 -11.31 8.58
N ILE A 55 -7.66 -10.50 7.61
CA ILE A 55 -6.24 -10.45 7.21
C ILE A 55 -5.37 -9.95 8.35
N ARG A 56 -5.78 -8.89 9.05
CA ARG A 56 -5.01 -8.31 10.17
C ARG A 56 -4.95 -9.26 11.37
N GLU A 57 -6.02 -9.97 11.66
CA GLU A 57 -6.05 -10.99 12.70
C GLU A 57 -5.12 -12.17 12.35
N THR A 58 -5.16 -12.63 11.10
CA THR A 58 -4.38 -13.79 10.65
C THR A 58 -2.90 -13.45 10.43
N ILE A 59 -2.61 -12.23 9.97
CA ILE A 59 -1.27 -11.72 9.64
C ILE A 59 -1.14 -10.32 10.26
N PRO A 60 -0.80 -10.21 11.56
CA PRO A 60 -0.68 -8.91 12.23
C PRO A 60 0.30 -7.94 11.56
N ALA A 61 1.35 -8.47 10.92
CA ALA A 61 2.35 -7.69 10.17
C ALA A 61 1.93 -7.36 8.72
N ALA A 62 0.69 -7.65 8.31
CA ALA A 62 0.26 -7.43 6.93
C ALA A 62 0.21 -5.94 6.57
N THR A 63 0.86 -5.59 5.47
CA THR A 63 0.72 -4.28 4.86
C THR A 63 -0.31 -4.35 3.74
N LEU A 64 -1.22 -3.38 3.72
CA LEU A 64 -2.31 -3.32 2.76
C LEU A 64 -2.14 -2.16 1.81
N SER A 65 -2.37 -2.39 0.52
CA SER A 65 -2.53 -1.33 -0.46
C SER A 65 -3.83 -1.47 -1.24
N THR A 66 -4.34 -0.36 -1.80
CA THR A 66 -5.58 -0.35 -2.57
C THR A 66 -5.52 0.63 -3.73
N ASP A 67 -6.48 0.48 -4.64
CA ASP A 67 -6.88 1.51 -5.59
C ASP A 67 -8.20 2.13 -5.12
N MET A 68 -8.35 3.44 -5.29
CA MET A 68 -9.57 4.20 -5.01
C MET A 68 -9.89 5.14 -6.17
N ILE A 69 -11.16 5.24 -6.54
CA ILE A 69 -11.66 6.18 -7.54
C ILE A 69 -12.67 7.10 -6.85
N VAL A 70 -12.48 8.41 -6.98
CA VAL A 70 -13.44 9.42 -6.53
C VAL A 70 -14.13 10.08 -7.71
N GLY A 71 -15.36 10.53 -7.51
CA GLY A 71 -16.15 11.21 -8.52
C GLY A 71 -16.71 10.28 -9.58
N PHE A 72 -16.95 9.01 -9.24
CA PHE A 72 -17.62 8.09 -10.15
C PHE A 72 -19.02 8.61 -10.52
N PRO A 73 -19.53 8.36 -11.74
CA PRO A 73 -20.87 8.79 -12.14
C PRO A 73 -21.95 8.42 -11.11
N GLY A 74 -22.69 9.42 -10.66
CA GLY A 74 -23.72 9.35 -9.65
C GLY A 74 -23.23 9.31 -8.20
N GLU A 75 -21.93 9.53 -7.91
CA GLU A 75 -21.37 9.53 -6.55
C GLU A 75 -21.82 10.75 -5.72
N THR A 76 -22.61 10.50 -4.68
CA THR A 76 -23.12 11.52 -3.75
C THR A 76 -22.10 11.90 -2.68
N ALA A 77 -22.41 12.90 -1.85
CA ALA A 77 -21.55 13.26 -0.72
C ALA A 77 -21.47 12.13 0.30
N GLU A 78 -22.60 11.47 0.58
CA GLU A 78 -22.71 10.35 1.52
C GLU A 78 -21.90 9.12 1.07
N ASP A 79 -21.81 8.86 -0.24
CA ASP A 79 -20.95 7.80 -0.76
C ASP A 79 -19.46 8.12 -0.60
N PHE A 80 -19.11 9.40 -0.72
CA PHE A 80 -17.75 9.86 -0.50
C PHE A 80 -17.38 9.79 1.00
N ASP A 81 -18.29 10.14 1.90
CA ASP A 81 -18.08 9.99 3.35
C ASP A 81 -17.91 8.52 3.75
N GLN A 82 -18.64 7.62 3.08
CA GLN A 82 -18.37 6.19 3.16
C GLN A 82 -16.94 5.86 2.67
N THR A 83 -16.48 6.43 1.57
CA THR A 83 -15.11 6.22 1.09
C THR A 83 -14.05 6.69 2.10
N MET A 84 -14.25 7.84 2.74
CA MET A 84 -13.36 8.36 3.78
C MET A 84 -13.34 7.45 5.02
N SER A 85 -14.52 7.07 5.53
CA SER A 85 -14.61 6.20 6.70
C SER A 85 -14.11 4.77 6.46
N LEU A 86 -14.23 4.22 5.24
CA LEU A 86 -13.60 2.94 4.90
C LEU A 86 -12.08 3.07 4.93
N THR A 87 -11.55 4.16 4.36
CA THR A 87 -10.10 4.44 4.34
C THR A 87 -9.54 4.50 5.75
N GLU A 88 -10.23 5.21 6.65
CA GLU A 88 -9.88 5.27 8.07
C GLU A 88 -9.96 3.88 8.72
N ALA A 89 -11.03 3.11 8.51
CA ALA A 89 -11.13 1.78 9.12
C ALA A 89 -10.06 0.79 8.60
N ALA A 90 -9.72 0.87 7.31
CA ALA A 90 -8.85 -0.11 6.65
C ALA A 90 -7.35 0.14 6.88
N GLN A 91 -6.94 1.37 7.19
CA GLN A 91 -5.57 1.72 7.59
C GLN A 91 -4.51 1.28 6.56
N TYR A 92 -4.64 1.75 5.31
CA TYR A 92 -3.75 1.34 4.21
C TYR A 92 -2.33 1.91 4.34
N HIS A 93 -1.35 1.07 4.03
CA HIS A 93 0.06 1.47 3.93
C HIS A 93 0.35 2.20 2.61
N SER A 94 -0.46 1.97 1.58
CA SER A 94 -0.39 2.70 0.32
C SER A 94 -1.73 2.73 -0.40
N MET A 95 -1.99 3.80 -1.14
CA MET A 95 -3.21 3.94 -1.93
C MET A 95 -2.88 4.62 -3.26
N PHE A 96 -3.38 4.03 -4.35
CA PHE A 96 -3.48 4.72 -5.64
C PHE A 96 -4.87 5.34 -5.76
N SER A 97 -4.95 6.66 -5.62
CA SER A 97 -6.20 7.41 -5.74
C SER A 97 -6.30 8.04 -7.14
N PHE A 98 -7.47 7.92 -7.78
CA PHE A 98 -7.73 8.49 -9.10
C PHE A 98 -9.03 9.29 -9.10
N LYS A 99 -9.09 10.37 -9.86
CA LYS A 99 -10.38 10.95 -10.27
C LYS A 99 -10.99 10.04 -11.33
N TYR A 100 -12.30 9.84 -11.30
CA TYR A 100 -12.98 9.18 -12.40
C TYR A 100 -12.75 9.97 -13.69
N SER A 101 -12.31 9.25 -14.72
CA SER A 101 -12.18 9.75 -16.07
C SER A 101 -12.84 8.73 -17.01
N PRO A 102 -13.74 9.18 -17.90
CA PRO A 102 -14.38 8.28 -18.86
C PRO A 102 -13.32 7.66 -19.77
N ARG A 103 -13.29 6.32 -19.81
CA ARG A 103 -12.44 5.60 -20.76
C ARG A 103 -13.25 5.07 -21.94
N PRO A 104 -12.71 5.14 -23.17
CA PRO A 104 -13.34 4.54 -24.35
C PRO A 104 -13.74 3.09 -24.08
N ASN A 105 -14.86 2.66 -24.64
CA ASN A 105 -15.38 1.29 -24.54
C ASN A 105 -15.78 0.80 -23.14
N THR A 106 -15.86 1.67 -22.13
CA THR A 106 -16.38 1.28 -20.80
C THR A 106 -17.90 1.31 -20.73
N LEU A 107 -18.47 0.44 -19.90
CA LEU A 107 -19.92 0.43 -19.65
C LEU A 107 -20.39 1.64 -18.85
N ALA A 108 -19.50 2.23 -18.02
CA ALA A 108 -19.76 3.48 -17.34
C ALA A 108 -20.01 4.60 -18.36
N LEU A 109 -19.12 4.78 -19.34
CA LEU A 109 -19.29 5.74 -20.42
C LEU A 109 -20.58 5.53 -21.22
N LYS A 110 -20.98 4.26 -21.45
CA LYS A 110 -22.17 3.93 -22.24
C LYS A 110 -23.51 4.10 -21.49
N ARG A 111 -23.51 4.10 -20.16
CA ARG A 111 -24.75 3.93 -19.36
C ARG A 111 -24.94 4.97 -18.26
N LEU A 112 -23.91 5.72 -17.90
CA LEU A 112 -23.95 6.65 -16.78
C LEU A 112 -23.53 8.05 -17.26
N PRO A 113 -24.35 9.09 -17.04
CA PRO A 113 -23.91 10.47 -17.26
C PRO A 113 -22.85 10.82 -16.22
N ASP A 114 -21.73 11.43 -16.64
CA ASP A 114 -20.73 11.98 -15.71
C ASP A 114 -21.28 13.28 -15.14
N ASP A 115 -21.96 13.17 -14.00
CA ASP A 115 -22.70 14.23 -13.31
C ASP A 115 -21.93 14.83 -12.13
N VAL A 116 -20.71 14.36 -11.86
CA VAL A 116 -19.84 14.91 -10.83
C VAL A 116 -18.90 15.93 -11.46
N SER A 117 -18.98 17.20 -11.03
CA SER A 117 -18.12 18.25 -11.57
C SER A 117 -16.64 18.04 -11.22
N GLU A 118 -15.73 18.50 -12.08
CA GLU A 118 -14.28 18.40 -11.84
C GLU A 118 -13.83 19.08 -10.53
N ASP A 119 -14.50 20.15 -10.09
CA ASP A 119 -14.24 20.79 -8.81
C ASP A 119 -14.59 19.89 -7.62
N VAL A 120 -15.70 19.14 -7.72
CA VAL A 120 -16.06 18.12 -6.71
C VAL A 120 -15.03 16.99 -6.72
N LYS A 121 -14.66 16.46 -7.89
CA LYS A 121 -13.63 15.41 -8.00
C LYS A 121 -12.29 15.87 -7.41
N THR A 122 -11.92 17.13 -7.62
CA THR A 122 -10.70 17.74 -7.07
C THR A 122 -10.75 17.83 -5.55
N ARG A 123 -11.82 18.38 -4.98
CA ARG A 123 -11.96 18.47 -3.52
C ARG A 123 -11.91 17.08 -2.87
N ARG A 124 -12.62 16.11 -3.44
CA ARG A 124 -12.66 14.72 -2.94
C ARG A 124 -11.30 14.05 -2.98
N ILE A 125 -10.55 14.15 -4.08
CA ILE A 125 -9.24 13.48 -4.16
C ILE A 125 -8.23 14.11 -3.20
N VAL A 126 -8.25 15.44 -3.03
CA VAL A 126 -7.37 16.14 -2.07
C VAL A 126 -7.68 15.73 -0.63
N ALA A 127 -8.96 15.63 -0.28
CA ALA A 127 -9.39 15.17 1.05
C ALA A 127 -8.94 13.72 1.30
N LEU A 128 -9.18 12.81 0.36
CA LEU A 128 -8.78 11.41 0.46
C LEU A 128 -7.25 11.24 0.57
N GLN A 129 -6.48 11.95 -0.25
CA GLN A 129 -5.02 11.92 -0.21
C GLN A 129 -4.47 12.50 1.10
N THR A 130 -5.16 13.48 1.69
CA THR A 130 -4.79 14.04 2.98
C THR A 130 -4.98 13.04 4.10
N LEU A 131 -6.14 12.40 4.18
CA LEU A 131 -6.39 11.32 5.13
C LEU A 131 -5.39 10.17 4.96
N GLN A 132 -5.18 9.72 3.73
CA GLN A 132 -4.22 8.64 3.46
C GLN A 132 -2.80 9.01 3.91
N ARG A 133 -2.37 10.25 3.69
CA ARG A 133 -1.06 10.73 4.15
C ARG A 133 -0.94 10.69 5.67
N GLU A 134 -1.97 11.06 6.40
CA GLU A 134 -2.02 10.99 7.87
C GLU A 134 -1.91 9.54 8.37
N ILE A 135 -2.68 8.63 7.76
CA ILE A 135 -2.62 7.19 8.05
C ILE A 135 -1.22 6.64 7.78
N GLN A 136 -0.64 6.95 6.61
CA GLN A 136 0.71 6.47 6.24
C GLN A 136 1.78 6.98 7.18
N THR A 137 1.74 8.27 7.54
CA THR A 137 2.69 8.85 8.50
C THR A 137 2.62 8.09 9.82
N ARG A 138 1.44 7.92 10.40
CA ARG A 138 1.27 7.20 11.67
C ARG A 138 1.72 5.74 11.59
N LEU A 139 1.45 5.03 10.49
CA LEU A 139 1.91 3.65 10.31
C LEU A 139 3.43 3.57 10.19
N ASN A 140 4.05 4.47 9.42
CA ASN A 140 5.50 4.48 9.22
C ASN A 140 6.25 4.92 10.49
N GLU A 141 5.66 5.81 11.31
CA GLU A 141 6.22 6.21 12.61
C GLU A 141 6.40 5.03 13.56
N GLN A 142 5.59 3.98 13.45
CA GLN A 142 5.73 2.76 14.26
C GLN A 142 7.04 2.00 13.98
N ALA A 143 7.67 2.22 12.82
CA ALA A 143 8.95 1.61 12.50
C ALA A 143 10.14 2.35 13.15
N VAL A 144 9.96 3.61 13.58
CA VAL A 144 11.05 4.40 14.19
C VAL A 144 11.50 3.75 15.49
N GLY A 145 12.81 3.58 15.65
CA GLY A 145 13.43 2.88 16.76
C GLY A 145 13.52 1.37 16.59
N THR A 146 12.98 0.80 15.50
CA THR A 146 13.01 -0.64 15.23
C THR A 146 13.99 -0.97 14.10
N THR A 147 14.35 -2.26 13.99
CA THR A 147 15.13 -2.78 12.86
C THR A 147 14.21 -3.51 11.89
N VAL A 148 14.33 -3.20 10.60
CA VAL A 148 13.54 -3.82 9.52
C VAL A 148 14.45 -4.42 8.47
N ASP A 149 14.05 -5.56 7.90
CA ASP A 149 14.75 -6.17 6.77
C ASP A 149 14.43 -5.42 5.46
N VAL A 150 15.48 -5.00 4.74
CA VAL A 150 15.37 -4.21 3.52
C VAL A 150 16.12 -4.90 2.39
N LEU A 151 15.42 -5.22 1.31
CA LEU A 151 16.05 -5.60 0.05
C LEU A 151 16.58 -4.35 -0.65
N ILE A 152 17.89 -4.22 -0.78
CA ILE A 152 18.54 -3.10 -1.49
C ILE A 152 18.36 -3.29 -3.00
N ASP A 153 17.74 -2.32 -3.67
CA ASP A 153 17.36 -2.42 -5.09
C ASP A 153 17.87 -1.28 -5.97
N SER A 154 18.38 -0.20 -5.39
CA SER A 154 18.86 0.96 -6.13
C SER A 154 19.77 1.88 -5.31
N ALA A 155 20.60 2.68 -6.00
CA ALA A 155 21.18 3.88 -5.39
C ALA A 155 20.05 4.89 -5.09
N SER A 156 20.15 5.61 -3.97
CA SER A 156 19.16 6.60 -3.59
C SER A 156 19.09 7.70 -4.65
N ARG A 157 17.86 8.00 -5.10
CA ARG A 157 17.61 9.04 -6.10
C ARG A 157 17.89 10.46 -5.61
N ARG A 158 18.12 10.65 -4.31
CA ARG A 158 18.24 11.98 -3.67
C ARG A 158 19.62 12.27 -3.10
N ARG A 159 20.43 11.26 -2.78
CA ARG A 159 21.75 11.43 -2.14
C ARG A 159 22.68 10.31 -2.60
N ASP A 160 23.84 10.69 -3.17
CA ASP A 160 24.79 9.74 -3.78
C ASP A 160 25.42 8.75 -2.78
N ALA A 161 25.40 9.06 -1.48
CA ALA A 161 25.93 8.20 -0.42
C ALA A 161 24.87 7.29 0.24
N GLU A 162 23.62 7.31 -0.23
CA GLU A 162 22.55 6.48 0.33
C GLU A 162 22.08 5.42 -0.67
N MET A 163 21.70 4.26 -0.15
CA MET A 163 20.99 3.25 -0.91
C MET A 163 19.49 3.33 -0.65
N SER A 164 18.72 2.84 -1.60
CA SER A 164 17.28 2.65 -1.49
C SER A 164 16.94 1.17 -1.60
N GLY A 165 15.95 0.77 -0.83
CA GLY A 165 15.42 -0.58 -0.86
C GLY A 165 13.99 -0.64 -0.35
N ARG A 166 13.47 -1.86 -0.23
CA ARG A 166 12.09 -2.10 0.20
C ARG A 166 12.01 -3.18 1.26
N THR A 167 11.13 -2.97 2.24
CA THR A 167 10.74 -4.03 3.16
C THR A 167 9.85 -5.07 2.47
N SER A 168 9.64 -6.21 3.11
CA SER A 168 8.63 -7.20 2.67
C SER A 168 7.20 -6.62 2.65
N GLY A 169 6.96 -5.51 3.37
CA GLY A 169 5.74 -4.74 3.33
C GLY A 169 5.63 -3.74 2.17
N ASN A 170 6.61 -3.71 1.27
CA ASN A 170 6.74 -2.76 0.15
C ASN A 170 6.93 -1.29 0.59
N THR A 171 7.39 -1.06 1.82
CA THR A 171 7.76 0.27 2.31
C THR A 171 9.15 0.62 1.81
N VAL A 172 9.32 1.81 1.22
CA VAL A 172 10.62 2.31 0.77
C VAL A 172 11.46 2.68 1.98
N VAL A 173 12.71 2.24 2.01
CA VAL A 173 13.69 2.61 3.04
C VAL A 173 14.92 3.17 2.34
N ASN A 174 15.30 4.39 2.71
CA ASN A 174 16.60 4.96 2.33
C ASN A 174 17.56 4.67 3.47
N CYS A 175 18.67 4.00 3.20
CA CYS A 175 19.61 3.62 4.24
C CYS A 175 21.04 4.05 3.93
N GLN A 176 21.74 4.47 4.97
CA GLN A 176 23.18 4.66 4.93
C GLN A 176 23.87 3.30 5.12
N LEU A 177 24.85 3.02 4.25
CA LEU A 177 25.67 1.83 4.35
C LEU A 177 26.86 2.06 5.31
N PRO A 178 27.44 1.00 5.89
CA PRO A 178 28.56 1.13 6.82
C PRO A 178 29.87 1.41 6.08
N GLY A 179 30.57 2.49 6.46
CA GLY A 179 31.90 2.86 5.92
C GLY A 179 31.90 3.22 4.43
N ASP A 180 33.09 3.34 3.83
CA ASP A 180 33.28 3.46 2.38
C ASP A 180 33.12 2.09 1.70
N THR A 181 31.92 1.52 1.77
CA THR A 181 31.60 0.29 1.03
C THR A 181 31.14 0.59 -0.39
N ASP A 182 31.55 -0.25 -1.34
CA ASP A 182 31.03 -0.20 -2.70
C ASP A 182 29.54 -0.59 -2.69
N ALA A 183 28.69 0.36 -3.09
CA ALA A 183 27.24 0.21 -3.19
C ALA A 183 26.82 -1.04 -3.98
N SER A 184 27.60 -1.44 -4.98
CA SER A 184 27.32 -2.61 -5.82
C SER A 184 27.36 -3.93 -5.03
N GLU A 185 28.10 -4.00 -3.92
CA GLU A 185 28.18 -5.20 -3.09
C GLU A 185 26.88 -5.48 -2.34
N TRP A 186 26.09 -4.44 -2.09
CA TRP A 186 24.86 -4.51 -1.29
C TRP A 186 23.61 -4.71 -2.14
N MET A 187 23.69 -4.42 -3.45
CA MET A 187 22.58 -4.61 -4.39
C MET A 187 22.08 -6.06 -4.39
N GLY A 188 20.76 -6.23 -4.28
CA GLY A 188 20.11 -7.54 -4.23
C GLY A 188 20.23 -8.25 -2.88
N ARG A 189 20.86 -7.66 -1.87
CA ARG A 189 20.93 -8.23 -0.52
C ARG A 189 19.80 -7.72 0.36
N ILE A 190 19.36 -8.59 1.27
CA ILE A 190 18.49 -8.21 2.38
C ILE A 190 19.38 -7.78 3.54
N VAL A 191 19.20 -6.55 4.00
CA VAL A 191 20.02 -5.92 5.03
C VAL A 191 19.11 -5.48 6.18
N PRO A 192 19.46 -5.80 7.43
CA PRO A 192 18.76 -5.23 8.59
C PRO A 192 19.09 -3.74 8.70
N VAL A 193 18.09 -2.89 8.73
CA VAL A 193 18.22 -1.42 8.82
C VAL A 193 17.53 -0.93 10.08
N TRP A 194 18.26 -0.24 10.96
CA TRP A 194 17.68 0.44 12.11
C TRP A 194 17.09 1.78 11.65
N VAL A 195 15.78 1.96 11.86
CA VAL A 195 15.04 3.11 11.36
C VAL A 195 15.04 4.23 12.41
N HIS A 196 15.57 5.40 12.05
CA HIS A 196 15.62 6.56 12.95
C HIS A 196 14.66 7.68 12.54
N ARG A 197 14.08 7.61 11.33
CA ARG A 197 13.15 8.61 10.82
C ARG A 197 12.12 8.01 9.88
N ALA A 198 10.89 8.50 9.98
CA ALA A 198 9.81 8.18 9.07
C ALA A 198 9.30 9.43 8.35
N GLY A 199 8.66 9.21 7.21
CA GLY A 199 7.84 10.17 6.50
C GLY A 199 6.69 9.44 5.82
N PRO A 200 5.77 10.14 5.15
CA PRO A 200 4.55 9.52 4.61
C PRO A 200 4.81 8.49 3.51
N HIS A 201 5.98 8.52 2.85
CA HIS A 201 6.26 7.67 1.69
C HIS A 201 7.52 6.82 1.82
N SER A 202 8.33 7.05 2.86
CA SER A 202 9.58 6.33 3.05
C SER A 202 10.06 6.40 4.50
N LEU A 203 10.94 5.46 4.83
CA LEU A 203 11.72 5.43 6.06
C LEU A 203 13.17 5.83 5.76
N TRP A 204 13.88 6.22 6.81
CA TRP A 204 15.32 6.46 6.81
C TRP A 204 15.97 5.74 7.98
N GLY A 205 17.11 5.12 7.70
CA GLY A 205 17.82 4.32 8.67
C GLY A 205 19.27 4.08 8.32
N GLU A 206 19.92 3.30 9.18
CA GLU A 206 21.32 2.89 9.04
C GLU A 206 21.39 1.36 9.01
N ALA A 207 22.20 0.81 8.11
CA ALA A 207 22.41 -0.64 8.04
C ALA A 207 23.08 -1.14 9.33
N VAL A 208 22.49 -2.15 9.97
CA VAL A 208 23.03 -2.76 11.19
C VAL A 208 24.02 -3.85 10.79
N VAL A 209 25.30 -3.65 11.09
CA VAL A 209 26.34 -4.65 10.78
C VAL A 209 26.35 -5.72 11.87
N SER A 210 25.60 -6.79 11.65
CA SER A 210 25.90 -8.10 12.23
C SER A 210 25.86 -9.12 11.11
N HIS A 211 26.93 -9.92 10.98
CA HIS A 211 27.26 -10.82 9.86
C HIS A 211 26.13 -11.06 8.84
N VAL A 212 26.24 -10.41 7.67
CA VAL A 212 25.30 -10.51 6.53
C VAL A 212 25.06 -11.98 6.18
N ARG A 213 23.84 -12.48 6.42
CA ARG A 213 23.41 -13.76 5.86
C ARG A 213 23.21 -13.57 4.36
N ARG A 214 23.98 -14.30 3.55
CA ARG A 214 23.70 -14.42 2.11
C ARG A 214 22.27 -14.97 1.95
N ALA A 215 21.48 -14.34 1.09
CA ALA A 215 20.21 -14.92 0.68
C ALA A 215 20.51 -16.30 0.06
N ALA A 216 20.01 -17.36 0.68
CA ALA A 216 20.22 -18.71 0.21
C ALA A 216 19.52 -18.89 -1.14
N GLY A 217 20.31 -18.80 -2.21
CA GLY A 217 20.01 -19.42 -3.49
C GLY A 217 20.64 -20.80 -3.52
N ASP A 218 19.91 -21.80 -3.03
CA ASP A 218 20.24 -23.20 -3.31
C ASP A 218 19.43 -23.66 -4.53
N VAL A 219 20.16 -23.74 -5.64
CA VAL A 219 20.19 -24.76 -6.70
C VAL A 219 18.96 -25.67 -6.85
N ASN A 220 18.43 -25.68 -8.08
CA ASN A 220 18.69 -26.78 -9.01
C ASN A 220 19.03 -26.19 -10.38
#